data_AF-A0A0U1SAB3-F1
#
_entry.id   AF-A0A0U1SAB3-F1
#
_cell.length_a   1.000
_cell.length_b   1.000
_cell.length_c   1.000
_cell.angle_alpha   90.00
_cell.angle_beta   90.00
_cell.angle_gamma   90.00
#
_symmetry.space_group_name_H-M   'P 1'
#
loop_
_entity.id
_entity.type
_entity.pdbx_description
1 polymer ?
#
loop_
_entity_poly.entity_id
_entity_poly.type
_entity_poly.pdbx_seq_one_letter_code
_entity_poly.pdbx_strand_id
1 'polypeptide(L)'
;MKSLVLLGFLSIWGSALAYTPAEMAEALCSVPDKYLLRFINCTIERSPKVFQKAADVLYKCVDSVYENEGKIDSIIIYGCYEDDSEVRECLNKESKNLGKPSSKDITDIGEAAKYCLVNG
;
A
#
# COMPACT_ATOMS: atom_id res chain seq x y z
N MET A 1 -14.37 44.09 0.20
CA MET A 1 -14.79 42.92 1.01
C MET A 1 -14.75 41.57 0.27
N LYS A 2 -14.85 41.50 -1.06
CA LYS A 2 -14.80 40.22 -1.80
C LYS A 2 -13.40 39.56 -1.84
N SER A 3 -12.32 40.35 -1.91
CA SER A 3 -10.95 39.81 -2.00
C SER A 3 -10.40 39.21 -0.69
N LEU A 4 -10.91 39.65 0.48
CA LEU A 4 -10.50 39.11 1.78
C LEU A 4 -11.03 37.69 2.02
N VAL A 5 -12.22 37.38 1.48
CA VAL A 5 -12.81 36.04 1.55
C VAL A 5 -12.02 35.05 0.70
N LEU A 6 -11.59 35.46 -0.50
CA LEU A 6 -10.74 34.65 -1.40
C LEU A 6 -9.37 34.31 -0.79
N LEU A 7 -8.74 35.26 -0.09
CA LEU A 7 -7.48 35.02 0.63
C LEU A 7 -7.66 34.09 1.84
N GLY A 8 -8.79 34.17 2.55
CA GLY A 8 -9.12 33.24 3.64
C GLY A 8 -9.34 31.80 3.18
N PHE A 9 -9.92 31.58 1.99
CA PHE A 9 -10.03 30.24 1.42
C PHE A 9 -8.67 29.65 1.01
N LEU A 10 -7.76 30.47 0.49
CA LEU A 10 -6.40 30.05 0.10
C LEU A 10 -5.54 29.64 1.32
N SER A 11 -5.69 30.32 2.46
CA SER A 11 -4.93 29.96 3.68
C SER A 11 -5.38 28.63 4.29
N ILE A 12 -6.66 28.27 4.14
CA ILE A 12 -7.18 26.98 4.62
C ILE A 12 -6.65 25.83 3.76
N TRP A 13 -6.47 26.03 2.45
CA TRP A 13 -5.87 25.02 1.56
C TRP A 13 -4.34 24.96 1.61
N GLY A 14 -3.67 26.06 1.96
CA GLY A 14 -2.22 26.09 2.18
C GLY A 14 -1.74 25.40 3.46
N SER A 15 -2.69 24.99 4.33
CA SER A 15 -2.43 24.31 5.60
C SER A 15 -2.61 22.80 5.52
N ALA A 16 -2.57 22.21 4.31
CA ALA A 16 -2.38 20.78 4.16
C ALA A 16 -0.98 20.44 4.70
N LEU A 17 -0.89 20.24 6.02
CA LEU A 17 0.26 19.65 6.69
C LEU A 17 0.59 18.37 5.93
N ALA A 18 1.71 18.37 5.23
CA ALA A 18 2.22 17.15 4.64
C ALA A 18 2.48 16.19 5.82
N TYR A 19 1.69 15.12 5.88
CA TYR A 19 1.89 14.07 6.88
C TYR A 19 3.34 13.59 6.81
N THR A 20 3.97 13.45 7.97
CA THR A 20 5.23 12.74 8.05
C THR A 20 5.02 11.26 7.68
N PRO A 21 6.05 10.55 7.21
CA PRO A 21 5.93 9.12 6.90
C PRO A 21 5.41 8.28 8.08
N ALA A 22 5.78 8.65 9.32
CA ALA A 22 5.30 7.99 10.52
C ALA A 22 3.80 8.23 10.75
N GLU A 23 3.33 9.47 10.60
CA GLU A 23 1.89 9.79 10.69
C GLU A 23 1.08 9.12 9.58
N MET A 24 1.65 8.96 8.38
CA MET A 24 1.02 8.17 7.32
C MET A 24 0.92 6.70 7.70
N ALA A 25 1.99 6.09 8.22
CA ALA A 25 1.95 4.70 8.66
C ALA A 25 0.92 4.50 9.78
N GLU A 26 0.92 5.37 10.79
CA GLU A 26 -0.04 5.32 11.91
C GLU A 26 -1.49 5.49 11.42
N ALA A 27 -1.74 6.37 10.46
CA ALA A 27 -3.05 6.55 9.83
C ALA A 27 -3.49 5.31 9.03
N LEU A 28 -2.57 4.65 8.31
CA LEU A 28 -2.86 3.43 7.55
C LEU A 28 -3.13 2.23 8.47
N CYS A 29 -2.44 2.16 9.61
CA CYS A 29 -2.42 1.00 10.49
C CYS A 29 -3.45 1.04 11.63
N SER A 30 -3.99 2.21 11.95
CA SER A 30 -4.99 2.36 13.02
C SER A 30 -6.38 1.91 12.60
N VAL A 31 -6.82 2.21 11.37
CA VAL A 31 -8.05 1.69 10.76
C VAL A 31 -7.84 1.64 9.24
N PRO A 32 -7.74 0.46 8.62
CA PRO A 32 -7.68 0.37 7.18
C PRO A 32 -8.99 0.89 6.58
N ASP A 33 -8.95 2.09 5.99
CA ASP A 33 -10.11 2.65 5.33
C ASP A 33 -10.55 1.73 4.18
N LYS A 34 -11.86 1.52 3.99
CA LYS A 34 -12.42 0.81 2.82
C LYS A 34 -11.84 1.32 1.49
N TYR A 35 -11.48 2.60 1.40
CA TYR A 35 -10.85 3.18 0.21
C TYR A 35 -9.41 2.73 0.03
N LEU A 36 -8.66 2.55 1.12
CA LEU A 36 -7.32 1.99 1.10
C LEU A 36 -7.35 0.52 0.67
N LEU A 37 -8.25 -0.28 1.25
CA LEU A 37 -8.44 -1.68 0.87
C LEU A 37 -8.76 -1.83 -0.61
N ARG A 38 -9.68 -1.00 -1.11
CA ARG A 38 -10.07 -0.94 -2.52
C ARG A 38 -8.91 -0.53 -3.42
N PHE A 39 -8.13 0.47 -3.00
CA PHE A 39 -6.94 0.92 -3.72
C PHE A 39 -5.89 -0.19 -3.82
N ILE A 40 -5.58 -0.86 -2.72
CA ILE A 40 -4.61 -1.97 -2.67
C ILE A 40 -5.09 -3.10 -3.59
N ASN A 41 -6.36 -3.52 -3.48
CA ASN A 41 -6.90 -4.58 -4.31
C ASN A 41 -6.80 -4.26 -5.80
N CYS A 42 -7.29 -3.08 -6.20
CA CYS A 42 -7.22 -2.63 -7.59
C CYS A 42 -5.77 -2.59 -8.10
N THR A 43 -4.84 -2.09 -7.28
CA THR A 43 -3.43 -1.96 -7.66
C THR A 43 -2.80 -3.32 -7.90
N ILE A 44 -3.05 -4.30 -7.03
CA ILE A 44 -2.53 -5.67 -7.18
C ILE A 44 -3.13 -6.34 -8.42
N GLU A 45 -4.46 -6.29 -8.58
CA GLU A 45 -5.14 -6.92 -9.72
C GLU A 45 -4.62 -6.40 -11.07
N ARG A 46 -4.30 -5.11 -11.14
CA ARG A 46 -3.74 -4.47 -12.35
C ARG A 46 -2.22 -4.55 -12.44
N SER A 47 -1.53 -4.93 -11.38
CA SER A 47 -0.06 -4.98 -11.36
C SER A 47 0.48 -6.08 -12.28
N PRO A 48 1.73 -5.96 -12.74
CA PRO A 48 2.42 -7.04 -13.43
C PRO A 48 2.46 -8.34 -12.62
N LYS A 49 2.52 -9.49 -13.31
CA LYS A 49 2.48 -10.82 -12.68
C LYS A 49 3.52 -11.02 -11.58
N VAL A 50 4.67 -10.37 -11.65
CA VAL A 50 5.71 -10.44 -10.60
C VAL A 50 5.20 -9.88 -9.27
N PHE A 51 4.43 -8.80 -9.28
CA PHE A 51 3.87 -8.19 -8.08
C PHE A 51 2.64 -8.92 -7.57
N GLN A 52 1.81 -9.47 -8.46
CA GLN A 52 0.73 -10.38 -8.06
C GLN A 52 1.29 -11.62 -7.33
N LYS A 53 2.35 -12.22 -7.87
CA LYS A 53 3.06 -13.33 -7.20
C LYS A 53 3.71 -12.91 -5.90
N ALA A 54 4.26 -11.69 -5.83
CA ALA A 54 4.81 -11.16 -4.59
C ALA A 54 3.73 -11.03 -3.50
N ALA A 55 2.53 -10.56 -3.86
CA ALA A 55 1.38 -10.53 -2.97
C ALA A 55 0.93 -11.94 -2.53
N ASP A 56 0.98 -12.94 -3.43
CA ASP A 56 0.69 -14.34 -3.08
C ASP A 56 1.70 -14.90 -2.07
N VAL A 57 2.98 -14.62 -2.28
CA VAL A 57 4.06 -15.03 -1.37
C VAL A 57 3.92 -14.34 -0.01
N LEU A 58 3.60 -13.04 -0.01
CA LEU A 58 3.40 -12.30 1.22
C LEU A 58 2.21 -12.86 2.00
N TYR A 59 1.08 -13.09 1.33
CA TYR A 59 -0.08 -13.75 1.93
C TYR A 59 0.30 -15.07 2.57
N LYS A 60 0.98 -15.96 1.83
CA LYS A 60 1.44 -17.24 2.36
C LYS A 60 2.29 -17.10 3.63
N CYS A 61 3.18 -16.12 3.69
CA CYS A 61 4.09 -15.94 4.82
C CYS A 61 3.43 -15.27 6.03
N VAL A 62 2.48 -14.36 5.81
CA VAL A 62 1.75 -13.71 6.90
C VAL A 62 0.69 -14.65 7.48
N ASP A 63 -0.05 -15.35 6.63
CA ASP A 63 -1.11 -16.30 6.99
C ASP A 63 -0.59 -17.48 7.84
N SER A 64 0.72 -17.80 7.74
CA SER A 64 1.33 -18.82 8.59
C SER A 64 1.58 -18.38 10.03
N VAL A 65 1.52 -17.07 10.33
CA VAL A 65 1.88 -16.49 11.63
C VAL A 65 0.71 -15.73 12.25
N TYR A 66 -0.06 -15.00 11.44
CA TYR A 66 -1.17 -14.16 11.85
C TYR A 66 -2.49 -14.72 11.32
N GLU A 67 -3.55 -14.64 12.13
CA GLU A 67 -4.92 -14.80 11.60
C GLU A 67 -5.19 -13.67 10.61
N ASN A 68 -5.62 -14.03 9.41
CA ASN A 68 -5.62 -13.12 8.28
C ASN A 68 -6.73 -13.50 7.29
N GLU A 69 -7.46 -12.50 6.79
CA GLU A 69 -8.66 -12.71 5.96
C GLU A 69 -8.38 -12.73 4.46
N GLY A 70 -7.12 -12.57 4.05
CA GLY A 70 -6.71 -12.69 2.65
C GLY A 70 -5.50 -11.84 2.28
N LYS A 71 -5.22 -11.72 0.98
CA LYS A 71 -3.99 -11.06 0.49
C LYS A 71 -3.89 -9.58 0.88
N ILE A 72 -5.03 -8.88 0.88
CA ILE A 72 -5.07 -7.44 1.20
C ILE A 72 -4.73 -7.22 2.66
N ASP A 73 -5.32 -8.04 3.54
CA ASP A 73 -5.09 -7.99 4.97
C ASP A 73 -3.64 -8.34 5.31
N SER A 74 -3.03 -9.31 4.63
CA SER A 74 -1.61 -9.62 4.77
C SER A 74 -0.67 -8.47 4.40
N ILE A 75 -1.03 -7.69 3.38
CA ILE A 75 -0.25 -6.51 2.98
C ILE A 75 -0.30 -5.44 4.06
N ILE A 76 -1.46 -5.27 4.69
CA ILE A 76 -1.63 -4.33 5.80
C ILE A 76 -0.86 -4.82 7.02
N ILE A 77 -1.07 -6.07 7.43
CA ILE A 77 -0.37 -6.66 8.58
C ILE A 77 1.14 -6.52 8.41
N TYR A 78 1.69 -6.87 7.25
CA TYR A 78 3.12 -6.72 6.98
C TYR A 78 3.61 -5.27 6.96
N GLY A 79 2.80 -4.34 6.45
CA GLY A 79 3.13 -2.92 6.42
C GLY A 79 3.01 -2.23 7.78
N CYS A 80 2.26 -2.82 8.72
CA CYS A 80 1.90 -2.21 10.00
C CYS A 80 2.60 -2.84 11.20
N TYR A 81 2.89 -4.13 11.14
CA TYR A 81 3.62 -4.85 12.16
C TYR A 81 5.03 -5.09 11.65
N GLU A 82 5.93 -4.16 11.97
CA GLU A 82 7.34 -4.36 11.68
C GLU A 82 7.92 -5.48 12.56
N ASP A 83 8.75 -6.30 11.93
CA ASP A 83 9.76 -7.15 12.57
C ASP A 83 9.30 -8.49 13.17
N ASP A 84 8.38 -9.19 12.48
CA ASP A 84 8.18 -10.61 12.71
C ASP A 84 9.28 -11.44 12.03
N SER A 85 10.12 -12.08 12.84
CA SER A 85 11.25 -12.86 12.36
C SER A 85 10.84 -14.09 11.53
N GLU A 86 9.68 -14.68 11.80
CA GLU A 86 9.16 -15.84 11.08
C GLU A 86 8.65 -15.43 9.70
N VAL A 87 7.89 -14.32 9.62
CA VAL A 87 7.44 -13.77 8.33
C VAL A 87 8.64 -13.40 7.46
N ARG A 88 9.67 -12.77 8.04
CA ARG A 88 10.89 -12.39 7.31
C ARG A 88 11.68 -13.61 6.81
N GLU A 89 11.80 -14.64 7.63
CA GLU A 89 12.44 -15.89 7.21
C GLU A 89 11.70 -16.54 6.04
N CYS A 90 10.37 -16.60 6.12
CA CYS A 90 9.53 -17.11 5.04
C CYS A 90 9.72 -16.30 3.75
N LEU A 91 9.67 -14.97 3.82
CA LEU A 91 9.87 -14.10 2.65
C LEU A 91 11.26 -14.29 2.02
N ASN A 92 12.31 -14.45 2.82
CA ASN A 92 13.66 -14.71 2.31
C ASN A 92 13.78 -16.05 1.59
N LYS A 93 13.01 -17.06 2.02
CA LYS A 93 12.97 -18.36 1.37
C LYS A 93 12.20 -18.31 0.05
N GLU A 94 11.02 -17.69 0.05
CA GLU A 94 10.11 -17.67 -1.10
C GLU A 94 10.50 -16.63 -2.17
N SER A 95 11.11 -15.50 -1.77
CA SER A 95 11.51 -14.42 -2.70
C SER A 95 12.49 -14.85 -3.77
N LYS A 96 13.26 -15.92 -3.54
CA LYS A 96 14.15 -16.54 -4.54
C LYS A 96 13.39 -17.00 -5.79
N ASN A 97 12.09 -17.27 -5.66
CA ASN A 97 11.23 -17.76 -6.75
C ASN A 97 10.43 -16.64 -7.44
N LEU A 98 10.47 -15.39 -6.94
CA LEU A 98 9.65 -14.30 -7.47
C LEU A 98 10.17 -13.74 -8.80
N GLY A 99 11.43 -13.99 -9.13
CA GLY A 99 12.10 -13.33 -10.25
C GLY A 99 12.38 -11.85 -9.93
N LYS A 100 13.26 -11.21 -10.70
CA LYS A 100 13.54 -9.79 -10.53
C LYS A 100 12.58 -8.97 -11.39
N PRO A 101 11.86 -7.97 -10.85
CA PRO A 101 11.04 -7.08 -11.65
C PRO A 101 11.92 -6.30 -12.63
N SER A 102 11.45 -6.15 -13.86
CA SER A 102 12.08 -5.29 -14.87
C SER A 102 11.74 -3.81 -14.60
N SER A 103 12.44 -2.89 -15.27
CA SER A 103 12.09 -1.47 -15.23
C SER A 103 10.68 -1.19 -15.75
N LYS A 104 10.22 -2.01 -16.71
CA LYS A 104 8.84 -1.95 -17.21
C LYS A 104 7.85 -2.37 -16.13
N ASP A 105 8.11 -3.46 -15.41
CA ASP A 105 7.22 -3.89 -14.32
C ASP A 105 7.06 -2.80 -13.25
N ILE A 106 8.16 -2.12 -12.92
CA ILE A 106 8.15 -0.99 -11.97
C ILE A 106 7.34 0.21 -12.50
N THR A 107 7.40 0.46 -13.80
CA THR A 107 6.61 1.53 -14.43
C THR A 107 5.13 1.16 -14.44
N ASP A 108 4.82 -0.08 -14.83
CA ASP A 108 3.46 -0.59 -14.97
C ASP A 108 2.74 -0.66 -13.61
N ILE A 109 3.41 -1.03 -12.51
CA ILE A 109 2.80 -0.95 -11.16
C ILE A 109 2.53 0.50 -10.74
N GLY A 110 3.40 1.43 -11.12
CA GLY A 110 3.20 2.86 -10.87
C GLY A 110 1.98 3.40 -11.64
N GLU A 111 1.78 2.96 -12.88
CA GLU A 111 0.60 3.29 -13.67
C GLU A 111 -0.68 2.65 -13.09
N ALA A 112 -0.61 1.40 -12.63
CA ALA A 112 -1.70 0.74 -11.95
C ALA A 112 -2.13 1.51 -10.69
N ALA A 113 -1.18 1.91 -9.85
CA ALA A 113 -1.45 2.73 -8.66
C ALA A 113 -2.12 4.06 -9.03
N LYS A 114 -1.59 4.79 -10.01
CA LYS A 114 -2.20 6.05 -10.48
C LYS A 114 -3.63 5.85 -10.98
N TYR A 115 -3.88 4.80 -11.75
CA TYR A 115 -5.22 4.47 -12.22
C TYR A 115 -6.17 4.19 -11.06
N CYS A 116 -5.72 3.38 -10.09
CA CYS A 116 -6.53 2.92 -8.96
C CYS A 116 -6.80 4.00 -7.91
N LEU A 117 -5.98 5.06 -7.84
CA LEU A 117 -6.30 6.24 -7.02
C LEU A 117 -7.60 6.93 -7.45
N VAL A 118 -7.94 6.86 -8.74
CA VAL A 118 -9.12 7.54 -9.32
C VAL A 118 -10.25 6.56 -9.62
N ASN A 119 -9.91 5.34 -10.04
CA ASN A 119 -10.86 4.38 -10.62
C ASN A 119 -10.93 3.04 -9.86
N GLY A 120 -10.14 2.88 -8.79
CA GLY A 120 -10.26 1.73 -7.89
C GLY A 120 -11.56 1.80 -7.14
#